data_AF-A0A9X0ABC3-F1
#
_entry.id   AF-A0A9X0ABC3-F1
#
_cell.length_a   1.000
_cell.length_b   1.000
_cell.length_c   1.000
_cell.angle_alpha   90.00
_cell.angle_beta   90.00
_cell.angle_gamma   90.00
#
_symmetry.space_group_name_H-M   'P 1'
#
loop_
_entity.id
_entity.type
_entity.pdbx_description
1 polymer ?
#
loop_
_entity_poly.entity_id
_entity_poly.type
_entity_poly.pdbx_seq_one_letter_code
_entity_poly.pdbx_strand_id
1 'polypeptide(L)'
;MQNASDLAKDILCEGSGSIKFPDKGFSKHDPDAQFRHPRARFPGIVIEVSYSQKRKNLDFLADDYIIGSNGNIKVVVGIDVEYKNTKKATLSVWRTSTVKKAGKNLLVSKLVVANQVFRDSNSNPSGSHTGGLRLRLEDFVPTGIAGAELQLSDPVIIPSNKLYSWLQQAEGGAPFAGEEIGFVQVDPPWEGTYRRDSSPVEELSQSDEERFRADES
;
A
#
# COMPACT_ATOMS: atom_id res chain seq x y z
N MET A 1 -30.49 -10.93 2.59
CA MET A 1 -30.18 -9.76 1.73
C MET A 1 -28.94 -9.12 2.29
N GLN A 2 -27.85 -9.07 1.52
CA GLN A 2 -26.64 -8.35 1.92
C GLN A 2 -26.99 -6.86 1.87
N ASN A 3 -26.84 -6.13 2.97
CA ASN A 3 -27.01 -4.67 2.99
C ASN A 3 -25.64 -3.98 3.06
N ALA A 4 -25.60 -2.65 2.90
CA ALA A 4 -24.36 -1.88 2.93
C ALA A 4 -23.59 -2.03 4.25
N SER A 5 -24.29 -2.16 5.38
CA SER A 5 -23.68 -2.39 6.69
C SER A 5 -22.97 -3.74 6.76
N ASP A 6 -23.58 -4.79 6.23
CA ASP A 6 -22.97 -6.13 6.25
C ASP A 6 -21.72 -6.18 5.37
N LEU A 7 -21.74 -5.49 4.22
CA LEU A 7 -20.54 -5.33 3.38
C LEU A 7 -19.43 -4.57 4.10
N ALA A 8 -19.78 -3.48 4.79
CA ALA A 8 -18.80 -2.63 5.48
C ALA A 8 -18.14 -3.34 6.67
N LYS A 9 -18.90 -4.15 7.41
CA LYS A 9 -18.41 -4.89 8.59
C LYS A 9 -17.32 -5.91 8.25
N ASP A 10 -17.37 -6.46 7.04
CA ASP A 10 -16.44 -7.50 6.61
C ASP A 10 -15.14 -6.93 6.02
N ILE A 11 -15.02 -5.60 5.85
CA ILE A 11 -13.80 -4.99 5.31
C ILE A 11 -12.67 -5.08 6.34
N LEU A 12 -11.58 -5.73 5.97
CA LEU A 12 -10.39 -5.89 6.78
C LEU A 12 -9.33 -4.87 6.37
N CYS A 13 -8.72 -4.22 7.37
CA CYS A 13 -7.47 -3.50 7.19
C CYS A 13 -6.33 -4.51 7.31
N GLU A 14 -5.68 -4.81 6.18
CA GLU A 14 -4.48 -5.64 6.15
C GLU A 14 -3.28 -4.69 6.02
N GLY A 15 -2.23 -4.90 6.82
CA GLY A 15 -1.00 -4.11 6.74
C GLY A 15 -0.22 -4.41 5.46
N SER A 16 1.10 -4.58 5.56
CA SER A 16 1.98 -4.82 4.40
C SER A 16 1.91 -6.25 3.82
N GLY A 17 0.70 -6.78 3.66
CA GLY A 17 0.46 -8.07 3.04
C GLY A 17 0.81 -8.05 1.55
N SER A 18 1.64 -8.99 1.12
CA SER A 18 2.11 -9.09 -0.27
C SER A 18 0.99 -9.27 -1.30
N ILE A 19 1.03 -8.47 -2.37
CA ILE A 19 0.19 -8.62 -3.55
C ILE A 19 1.02 -9.23 -4.68
N LYS A 20 0.52 -10.33 -5.25
CA LYS A 20 1.08 -11.00 -6.43
C LYS A 20 0.07 -11.00 -7.56
N PHE A 21 0.47 -10.49 -8.72
CA PHE A 21 -0.40 -10.45 -9.89
C PHE A 21 -0.28 -11.73 -10.72
N PRO A 22 -1.34 -12.14 -11.44
CA PRO A 22 -1.32 -13.35 -12.27
C PRO A 22 -0.42 -13.20 -13.51
N ASP A 23 -0.35 -12.01 -14.07
CA ASP A 23 0.50 -11.70 -15.21
C ASP A 23 1.93 -11.40 -14.72
N LYS A 24 2.90 -12.08 -15.33
CA LYS A 24 4.34 -11.95 -15.02
C LYS A 24 4.91 -10.59 -15.43
N GLY A 25 4.18 -9.81 -16.23
CA GLY A 25 4.55 -8.43 -16.58
C GLY A 25 4.47 -7.45 -15.41
N PHE A 26 3.79 -7.81 -14.32
CA PHE A 26 3.65 -6.96 -13.13
C PHE A 26 4.47 -7.51 -11.95
N SER A 27 5.13 -6.59 -11.23
CA SER A 27 5.96 -6.95 -10.08
C SER A 27 5.11 -7.30 -8.86
N LYS A 28 5.66 -8.14 -7.97
CA LYS A 28 5.12 -8.29 -6.62
C LYS A 28 5.29 -6.97 -5.88
N HIS A 29 4.25 -6.53 -5.18
CA HIS A 29 4.30 -5.35 -4.32
C HIS A 29 3.90 -5.67 -2.88
N ASP A 30 4.45 -4.89 -1.95
CA ASP A 30 4.17 -4.93 -0.52
C ASP A 30 3.68 -3.53 -0.10
N PRO A 31 2.37 -3.25 -0.16
CA PRO A 31 1.84 -1.91 0.12
C PRO A 31 2.05 -1.50 1.58
N ASP A 32 2.00 -0.20 1.86
CA ASP A 32 2.10 0.27 3.26
C ASP A 32 0.81 -0.04 4.04
N ALA A 33 -0.35 0.00 3.38
CA ALA A 33 -1.60 -0.53 3.91
C ALA A 33 -2.57 -0.93 2.78
N GLN A 34 -3.52 -1.82 3.08
CA GLN A 34 -4.57 -2.20 2.15
C GLN A 34 -5.89 -2.50 2.86
N PHE A 35 -7.01 -2.30 2.16
CA PHE A 35 -8.33 -2.70 2.63
C PHE A 35 -8.91 -3.78 1.71
N ARG A 36 -9.21 -4.93 2.31
CA ARG A 36 -9.66 -6.12 1.59
C ARG A 36 -10.97 -6.64 2.16
N HIS A 37 -11.89 -6.97 1.27
CA HIS A 37 -13.05 -7.78 1.62
C HIS A 37 -12.68 -9.28 1.51
N PRO A 38 -13.01 -10.15 2.49
CA PRO A 38 -12.60 -11.56 2.52
C PRO A 38 -12.98 -12.38 1.30
N ARG A 39 -14.08 -12.01 0.64
CA ARG A 39 -14.55 -12.63 -0.61
C ARG A 39 -13.81 -12.15 -1.88
N ALA A 40 -12.92 -11.18 -1.77
CA ALA A 40 -12.16 -10.62 -2.88
C ALA A 40 -10.73 -11.17 -2.90
N ARG A 41 -10.23 -11.51 -4.10
CA ARG A 41 -8.84 -11.97 -4.30
C ARG A 41 -7.81 -10.86 -4.07
N PHE A 42 -8.15 -9.64 -4.46
CA PHE A 42 -7.32 -8.44 -4.32
C PHE A 42 -7.99 -7.47 -3.34
N PRO A 43 -7.23 -6.60 -2.66
CA PRO A 43 -7.82 -5.51 -1.91
C PRO A 43 -8.60 -4.58 -2.86
N GLY A 44 -9.59 -3.85 -2.32
CA GLY A 44 -10.25 -2.79 -3.06
C GLY A 44 -9.44 -1.50 -3.08
N ILE A 45 -8.72 -1.24 -1.96
CA ILE A 45 -7.95 -0.02 -1.76
C ILE A 45 -6.53 -0.37 -1.33
N VAL A 46 -5.56 0.31 -1.93
CA VAL A 46 -4.14 0.28 -1.55
C VAL A 46 -3.69 1.68 -1.15
N ILE A 47 -2.87 1.77 -0.11
CA ILE A 47 -2.22 3.00 0.34
C ILE A 47 -0.71 2.83 0.24
N GLU A 48 -0.07 3.82 -0.38
CA GLU A 48 1.37 3.94 -0.50
C GLU A 48 1.84 5.28 0.04
N VAL A 49 2.84 5.26 0.90
CA VAL A 49 3.53 6.41 1.44
C VAL A 49 4.92 6.48 0.79
N SER A 50 5.12 7.56 0.03
CA SER A 50 6.42 7.93 -0.53
C SER A 50 7.11 8.88 0.44
N TYR A 51 8.35 8.56 0.79
CA TYR A 51 9.24 9.48 1.50
C TYR A 51 10.35 9.92 0.57
N SER A 52 10.82 11.17 0.69
CA SER A 52 11.90 11.69 -0.16
C SER A 52 13.19 10.86 -0.13
N GLN A 53 13.42 10.05 0.92
CA GLN A 53 14.56 9.13 1.03
C GLN A 53 14.46 7.90 0.11
N LYS A 54 13.24 7.45 -0.18
CA LYS A 54 12.91 6.29 -1.02
C LYS A 54 11.69 6.66 -1.86
N ARG A 55 11.86 7.65 -2.76
CA ARG A 55 10.76 8.14 -3.59
C ARG A 55 10.15 6.97 -4.34
N LYS A 56 8.92 6.62 -3.99
CA LYS A 56 8.14 5.65 -4.75
C LYS A 56 7.64 6.36 -6.00
N ASN A 57 7.74 5.70 -7.16
CA ASN A 57 7.07 6.19 -8.36
C ASN A 57 5.58 5.84 -8.22
N LEU A 58 4.83 6.72 -7.57
CA LEU A 58 3.42 6.47 -7.23
C LEU A 58 2.53 6.30 -8.45
N ASP A 59 2.83 6.98 -9.56
CA ASP A 59 2.10 6.79 -10.84
C ASP A 59 2.31 5.37 -11.38
N PHE A 60 3.56 4.91 -11.40
CA PHE A 60 3.88 3.54 -11.84
C PHE A 60 3.27 2.48 -10.92
N LEU A 61 3.33 2.68 -9.60
CA LEU A 61 2.69 1.78 -8.65
C LEU A 61 1.17 1.74 -8.84
N ALA A 62 0.54 2.89 -9.10
CA ALA A 62 -0.89 2.94 -9.34
C ALA A 62 -1.29 2.16 -10.60
N ASP A 63 -0.50 2.26 -11.68
CA ASP A 63 -0.67 1.44 -12.88
C ASP A 63 -0.50 -0.06 -12.57
N ASP A 64 0.56 -0.44 -11.88
CA ASP A 64 0.81 -1.84 -11.51
C ASP A 64 -0.33 -2.43 -10.68
N TYR A 65 -0.80 -1.70 -9.65
CA TYR A 65 -1.91 -2.16 -8.81
C TYR A 65 -3.22 -2.25 -9.58
N ILE A 66 -3.62 -1.18 -10.28
CA ILE A 66 -4.94 -1.14 -10.93
C ILE A 66 -4.96 -2.05 -12.16
N ILE A 67 -3.94 -1.99 -13.02
CA ILE A 67 -3.90 -2.78 -14.26
C ILE A 67 -3.50 -4.22 -13.96
N GLY A 68 -2.51 -4.46 -13.10
CA GLY A 68 -2.06 -5.81 -12.75
C GLY A 68 -3.11 -6.64 -12.01
N SER A 69 -4.03 -5.98 -11.27
CA SER A 69 -5.20 -6.63 -10.68
C SER A 69 -6.40 -6.73 -11.63
N ASN A 70 -6.27 -6.31 -12.89
CA ASN A 70 -7.36 -6.21 -13.86
C ASN A 70 -8.56 -5.39 -13.34
N GLY A 71 -8.28 -4.28 -12.67
CA GLY A 71 -9.27 -3.34 -12.15
C GLY A 71 -10.01 -3.82 -10.89
N ASN A 72 -9.49 -4.85 -10.20
CA ASN A 72 -10.05 -5.32 -8.93
C ASN A 72 -9.60 -4.46 -7.76
N ILE A 73 -8.38 -3.91 -7.80
CA ILE A 73 -7.97 -2.78 -6.96
C ILE A 73 -8.60 -1.53 -7.57
N LYS A 74 -9.55 -0.93 -6.86
CA LYS A 74 -10.38 0.19 -7.35
C LYS A 74 -9.71 1.54 -7.14
N VAL A 75 -8.98 1.67 -6.03
CA VAL A 75 -8.37 2.94 -5.61
C VAL A 75 -6.95 2.70 -5.12
N VAL A 76 -6.03 3.55 -5.58
CA VAL A 76 -4.68 3.67 -5.01
C VAL A 76 -4.58 5.07 -4.42
N VAL A 77 -4.17 5.14 -3.16
CA VAL A 77 -3.94 6.39 -2.43
C VAL A 77 -2.45 6.55 -2.24
N GLY A 78 -1.88 7.61 -2.81
CA GLY A 78 -0.48 7.97 -2.65
C GLY A 78 -0.36 9.16 -1.69
N ILE A 79 0.46 9.01 -0.68
CA ILE A 79 0.83 10.08 0.25
C ILE A 79 2.32 10.34 0.05
N ASP A 80 2.68 11.52 -0.48
CA ASP A 80 4.08 11.90 -0.60
C ASP A 80 4.44 12.86 0.52
N VAL A 81 5.44 12.49 1.32
CA VAL A 81 5.93 13.26 2.46
C VAL A 81 7.39 13.61 2.24
N GLU A 82 7.68 14.90 2.03
CA GLU A 82 9.04 15.39 1.88
C GLU A 82 9.77 15.34 3.23
N TYR A 83 10.90 14.65 3.29
CA TYR A 83 11.77 14.63 4.47
C TYR A 83 12.89 15.67 4.34
N LYS A 84 13.16 16.41 5.43
CA LYS A 84 14.19 17.46 5.65
C LYS A 84 13.82 18.91 5.31
N ASN A 85 13.53 19.24 4.06
CA ASN A 85 13.51 20.66 3.65
C ASN A 85 12.21 21.37 4.05
N THR A 86 11.09 20.88 3.56
CA THR A 86 9.80 21.58 3.62
C THR A 86 8.81 20.89 4.54
N LYS A 87 9.04 19.59 4.82
CA LYS A 87 8.04 18.67 5.37
C LYS A 87 6.74 18.64 4.56
N LYS A 88 6.68 19.20 3.35
CA LYS A 88 5.47 19.27 2.55
C LYS A 88 4.88 17.87 2.37
N ALA A 89 3.55 17.78 2.50
CA ALA A 89 2.85 16.53 2.33
C ALA A 89 1.68 16.68 1.36
N THR A 90 1.60 15.77 0.39
CA THR A 90 0.60 15.79 -0.68
C THR A 90 -0.14 14.47 -0.80
N LEU A 91 -1.41 14.56 -1.21
CA LEU A 91 -2.29 13.44 -1.47
C LEU A 91 -2.52 13.32 -2.98
N SER A 92 -2.31 12.12 -3.50
CA SER A 92 -2.69 11.74 -4.85
C SER A 92 -3.61 10.51 -4.80
N VAL A 93 -4.62 10.47 -5.67
CA VAL A 93 -5.60 9.37 -5.71
C VAL A 93 -5.80 8.95 -7.16
N TRP A 94 -5.58 7.66 -7.42
CA TRP A 94 -5.86 7.03 -8.69
C TRP A 94 -7.08 6.12 -8.55
N ARG A 95 -7.92 6.10 -9.59
CA ARG A 95 -9.12 5.26 -9.65
C ARG A 95 -9.11 4.44 -10.94
N THR A 96 -9.63 3.22 -10.86
CA THR A 96 -9.92 2.42 -12.05
C THR A 96 -10.86 3.19 -12.99
N SER A 97 -10.52 3.24 -14.27
CA SER A 97 -11.34 3.89 -15.30
C SER A 97 -11.18 3.16 -16.63
N THR A 98 -12.11 3.38 -17.55
CA THR A 98 -12.00 2.89 -18.92
C THR A 98 -11.91 4.04 -19.91
N VAL A 99 -11.03 3.93 -20.90
CA VAL A 99 -10.93 4.88 -22.02
C VAL A 99 -11.17 4.17 -23.34
N LYS A 100 -11.82 4.83 -24.28
CA LYS A 100 -11.98 4.32 -25.65
C LYS A 100 -10.77 4.71 -26.48
N LYS A 101 -10.02 3.73 -26.99
CA LYS A 101 -8.89 3.94 -27.90
C LYS A 101 -8.96 2.94 -29.04
N ALA A 102 -8.92 3.44 -30.29
CA ALA A 102 -9.05 2.62 -31.50
C ALA A 102 -10.24 1.62 -31.46
N GLY A 103 -11.40 2.08 -31.00
CA GLY A 103 -12.62 1.27 -30.91
C GLY A 103 -12.65 0.26 -29.75
N LYS A 104 -11.59 0.15 -28.94
CA LYS A 104 -11.52 -0.75 -27.78
C LYS A 104 -11.65 0.03 -26.46
N ASN A 105 -12.33 -0.55 -25.48
CA ASN A 105 -12.33 -0.05 -24.10
C ASN A 105 -11.08 -0.59 -23.39
N LEU A 106 -10.18 0.30 -22.98
CA LEU A 106 -8.97 -0.05 -22.26
C LEU A 106 -9.10 0.36 -20.79
N LEU A 107 -8.73 -0.55 -19.88
CA LEU A 107 -8.57 -0.24 -18.46
C LEU A 107 -7.35 0.67 -18.28
N VAL A 108 -7.51 1.72 -17.48
CA VAL A 108 -6.44 2.64 -17.10
C VAL A 108 -6.54 3.01 -15.62
N SER A 109 -5.39 3.33 -15.04
CA SER A 109 -5.31 4.09 -13.79
C SER A 109 -5.56 5.57 -14.11
N LYS A 110 -6.61 6.17 -13.54
CA LYS A 110 -6.91 7.59 -13.72
C LYS A 110 -6.58 8.36 -12.44
N LEU A 111 -5.62 9.26 -12.52
CA LEU A 111 -5.34 10.24 -11.46
C LEU A 111 -6.52 11.21 -11.34
N VAL A 112 -7.25 11.13 -10.22
CA VAL A 112 -8.45 11.97 -9.94
C VAL A 112 -8.19 13.06 -8.92
N VAL A 113 -7.16 12.90 -8.08
CA VAL A 113 -6.63 13.93 -7.20
C VAL A 113 -5.13 13.95 -7.41
N ALA A 114 -4.57 15.08 -7.84
CA ALA A 114 -3.15 15.20 -8.16
C ALA A 114 -2.46 16.12 -7.15
N ASN A 115 -1.53 15.56 -6.37
CA ASN A 115 -0.62 16.29 -5.48
C ASN A 115 -1.32 17.35 -4.60
N GLN A 116 -2.49 17.00 -4.08
CA GLN A 116 -3.27 17.89 -3.23
C GLN A 116 -2.51 18.12 -1.92
N VAL A 117 -2.06 19.34 -1.72
CA VAL A 117 -1.33 19.73 -0.52
C VAL A 117 -2.27 19.67 0.68
N PHE A 118 -1.87 18.92 1.71
CA PHE A 118 -2.52 18.95 3.02
C PHE A 118 -1.58 19.46 4.13
N ARG A 119 -0.26 19.44 3.88
CA ARG A 119 0.75 20.19 4.64
C ARG A 119 1.64 20.99 3.69
N ASP A 120 1.71 22.30 3.87
CA ASP A 120 2.53 23.17 3.04
C ASP A 120 4.03 23.11 3.41
N SER A 121 4.86 23.85 2.67
CA SER A 121 6.30 23.87 2.90
C SER A 121 6.74 24.62 4.16
N ASN A 122 5.83 25.34 4.80
CA ASN A 122 6.03 26.00 6.08
C ASN A 122 5.51 25.14 7.24
N SER A 123 5.17 23.86 6.97
CA SER A 123 4.56 22.93 7.91
C SER A 123 3.18 23.35 8.43
N ASN A 124 2.46 24.21 7.73
CA ASN A 124 1.10 24.60 8.08
C ASN A 124 0.07 23.70 7.38
N PRO A 125 -1.16 23.56 7.93
CA PRO A 125 -2.25 22.92 7.22
C PRO A 125 -2.57 23.69 5.94
N SER A 126 -2.99 22.96 4.90
CA SER A 126 -3.48 23.59 3.67
C SER A 126 -4.67 24.52 3.94
N GLY A 127 -4.64 25.73 3.37
CA GLY A 127 -5.76 26.67 3.46
C GLY A 127 -7.03 26.24 2.72
N SER A 128 -6.97 25.14 1.95
CA SER A 128 -8.13 24.57 1.27
C SER A 128 -8.97 23.72 2.23
N HIS A 129 -10.19 24.17 2.47
CA HIS A 129 -11.17 23.49 3.32
C HIS A 129 -12.00 22.44 2.56
N THR A 130 -11.86 22.35 1.24
CA THR A 130 -12.63 21.45 0.37
C THR A 130 -11.84 20.22 -0.08
N GLY A 131 -10.54 20.17 0.25
CA GLY A 131 -9.66 19.03 -0.02
C GLY A 131 -9.86 17.84 0.92
N GLY A 132 -9.29 16.71 0.56
CA GLY A 132 -9.30 15.48 1.34
C GLY A 132 -9.48 14.21 0.50
N LEU A 133 -9.30 13.08 1.18
CA LEU A 133 -9.57 11.77 0.62
C LEU A 133 -11.08 11.53 0.61
N ARG A 134 -11.60 11.12 -0.55
CA ARG A 134 -13.01 10.72 -0.73
C ARG A 134 -13.04 9.31 -1.27
N LEU A 135 -13.59 8.40 -0.48
CA LEU A 135 -13.79 6.99 -0.82
C LEU A 135 -15.29 6.70 -0.82
N ARG A 136 -15.71 5.65 -1.51
CA ARG A 136 -17.08 5.15 -1.51
C ARG A 136 -17.04 3.68 -1.11
N LEU A 137 -18.13 3.16 -0.58
CA LEU A 137 -18.15 1.77 -0.13
C LEU A 137 -17.93 0.78 -1.30
N GLU A 138 -18.37 1.15 -2.51
CA GLU A 138 -18.06 0.41 -3.76
C GLU A 138 -16.56 0.32 -4.08
N ASP A 139 -15.72 1.21 -3.54
CA ASP A 139 -14.28 1.20 -3.79
C ASP A 139 -13.57 0.06 -3.04
N PHE A 140 -14.20 -0.49 -2.00
CA PHE A 140 -13.61 -1.55 -1.16
C PHE A 140 -13.82 -2.95 -1.73
N VAL A 141 -14.64 -3.10 -2.77
CA VAL A 141 -15.02 -4.40 -3.31
C VAL A 141 -15.03 -4.44 -4.84
N PRO A 142 -14.71 -5.61 -5.45
CA PRO A 142 -14.99 -5.84 -6.86
C PRO A 142 -16.48 -5.67 -7.19
N THR A 143 -16.77 -5.21 -8.41
CA THR A 143 -18.14 -4.93 -8.88
C THR A 143 -19.06 -6.16 -8.77
N GLY A 144 -18.53 -7.38 -8.94
CA GLY A 144 -19.29 -8.62 -8.78
C GLY A 144 -19.70 -8.94 -7.34
N ILE A 145 -19.07 -8.33 -6.33
CA ILE A 145 -19.40 -8.50 -4.90
C ILE A 145 -20.36 -7.40 -4.44
N ALA A 146 -20.22 -6.19 -4.98
CA ALA A 146 -21.00 -5.01 -4.61
C ALA A 146 -22.52 -5.19 -4.74
N GLY A 147 -23.00 -6.09 -5.63
CA GLY A 147 -24.43 -6.28 -5.91
C GLY A 147 -25.05 -5.05 -6.59
N ALA A 148 -25.74 -5.25 -7.71
CA ALA A 148 -26.25 -4.12 -8.52
C ALA A 148 -27.29 -3.24 -7.79
N GLU A 149 -27.90 -3.72 -6.70
CA GLU A 149 -28.98 -3.06 -5.96
C GLU A 149 -28.52 -2.27 -4.73
N LEU A 150 -27.26 -2.39 -4.31
CA LEU A 150 -26.79 -1.68 -3.13
C LEU A 150 -26.37 -0.24 -3.50
N GLN A 151 -27.03 0.74 -2.90
CA GLN A 151 -26.59 2.14 -2.93
C GLN A 151 -25.31 2.31 -2.09
N LEU A 152 -24.16 1.97 -2.67
CA LEU A 152 -22.83 2.03 -2.04
C LEU A 152 -22.06 3.31 -2.41
N SER A 153 -22.77 4.30 -2.95
CA SER A 153 -22.22 5.54 -3.49
C SER A 153 -21.95 6.60 -2.43
N ASP A 154 -22.45 6.42 -1.20
CA ASP A 154 -22.26 7.39 -0.13
C ASP A 154 -20.77 7.53 0.20
N PRO A 155 -20.23 8.77 0.20
CA PRO A 155 -18.81 8.98 0.35
C PRO A 155 -18.36 8.96 1.82
N VAL A 156 -17.30 8.22 2.09
CA VAL A 156 -16.45 8.40 3.28
C VAL A 156 -15.44 9.50 2.98
N ILE A 157 -15.51 10.60 3.73
CA ILE A 157 -14.69 11.79 3.52
C ILE A 157 -13.71 11.95 4.69
N ILE A 158 -12.42 12.04 4.35
CA ILE A 158 -11.35 12.42 5.28
C ILE A 158 -10.80 13.77 4.81
N PRO A 159 -11.19 14.87 5.46
CA PRO A 159 -10.77 16.19 5.01
C PRO A 159 -9.27 16.42 5.21
N SER A 160 -8.68 17.34 4.44
CA SER A 160 -7.23 17.61 4.47
C SER A 160 -6.69 18.00 5.85
N ASN A 161 -7.46 18.73 6.66
CA ASN A 161 -7.05 19.09 8.02
C ASN A 161 -6.93 17.87 8.95
N LYS A 162 -7.71 16.81 8.71
CA LYS A 162 -7.65 15.55 9.45
C LYS A 162 -6.45 14.71 9.01
N LEU A 163 -6.15 14.69 7.71
CA LEU A 163 -4.90 14.09 7.19
C LEU A 163 -3.67 14.78 7.79
N TYR A 164 -3.69 16.12 7.86
CA TYR A 164 -2.64 16.92 8.49
C TYR A 164 -2.46 16.56 9.97
N SER A 165 -3.55 16.51 10.75
CA SER A 165 -3.45 16.20 12.18
C SER A 165 -3.00 14.77 12.45
N TRP A 166 -3.37 13.80 11.62
CA TRP A 166 -2.86 12.43 11.70
C TRP A 166 -1.37 12.36 11.37
N LEU A 167 -0.91 13.09 10.34
CA LEU A 167 0.52 13.14 10.02
C LEU A 167 1.33 13.76 11.18
N GLN A 168 0.82 14.82 11.81
CA GLN A 168 1.45 15.40 13.00
C GLN A 168 1.51 14.40 14.16
N GLN A 169 0.44 13.63 14.41
CA GLN A 169 0.43 12.61 15.46
C GLN A 169 1.43 11.48 15.17
N ALA A 170 1.50 11.02 13.92
CA ALA A 170 2.45 9.98 13.50
C ALA A 170 3.92 10.44 13.65
N GLU A 171 4.22 11.71 13.34
CA GLU A 171 5.56 12.28 13.50
C GLU A 171 5.90 12.66 14.94
N GLY A 172 4.91 13.04 15.75
CA GLY A 172 5.07 13.45 17.14
C GLY A 172 5.34 12.29 18.10
N GLY A 173 5.01 11.07 17.69
CA GLY A 173 5.19 9.86 18.47
C GLY A 173 4.22 9.75 19.65
N ALA A 174 3.42 8.69 19.68
CA ALA A 174 3.38 7.96 20.94
C ALA A 174 4.76 7.29 21.06
N PRO A 175 5.48 7.43 22.18
CA PRO A 175 6.72 6.68 22.39
C PRO A 175 6.36 5.20 22.58
N PHE A 176 6.17 4.45 21.50
CA PHE A 176 6.28 2.98 21.56
C PHE A 176 7.73 2.52 21.34
N ALA A 177 8.68 3.46 21.30
CA ALA A 177 10.11 3.19 21.17
C ALA A 177 10.94 3.82 22.32
N GLY A 178 10.30 4.20 23.43
CA GLY A 178 10.96 4.89 24.54
C GLY A 178 10.49 4.56 25.95
N GLU A 179 9.32 3.92 26.11
CA GLU A 179 9.00 3.21 27.35
C GLU A 179 9.01 1.71 27.05
N GLU A 180 9.85 0.99 27.79
CA GLU A 180 9.80 -0.48 27.88
C GLU A 180 8.47 -0.90 28.52
N ILE A 181 7.35 -0.73 27.81
CA ILE A 181 6.06 -1.27 28.25
C ILE A 181 5.98 -2.69 27.72
N GLY A 182 6.54 -3.60 28.51
CA GLY A 182 6.51 -5.04 28.30
C GLY A 182 7.42 -5.73 29.29
N PHE A 183 7.07 -6.94 29.73
CA PHE A 183 7.98 -7.76 30.52
C PHE A 183 9.21 -8.09 29.67
N VAL A 184 10.35 -7.47 29.98
CA VAL A 184 11.66 -7.86 29.47
C VAL A 184 12.22 -8.92 30.41
N GLN A 185 12.70 -10.04 29.87
CA GLN A 185 13.42 -11.03 30.66
C GLN A 185 14.75 -10.42 31.08
N VAL A 186 14.87 -10.07 32.37
CA VAL A 186 16.04 -9.36 32.93
C VAL A 186 17.25 -10.30 33.04
N ASP A 187 17.00 -11.61 33.18
CA ASP A 187 18.02 -12.67 33.25
C ASP A 187 17.71 -13.79 32.25
N PRO A 188 18.16 -13.66 30.99
CA PRO A 188 18.10 -14.76 30.05
C PRO A 188 18.99 -15.94 30.46
N PRO A 189 18.56 -17.21 30.32
CA PRO A 189 19.40 -18.38 30.59
C PRO A 189 20.51 -18.60 29.53
N TRP A 190 20.69 -17.66 28.61
CA TRP A 190 21.74 -17.70 27.60
C TRP A 190 22.82 -16.66 27.91
N GLU A 191 24.08 -17.08 27.84
CA GLU A 191 25.25 -16.24 28.13
C GLU A 191 25.61 -15.27 26.98
N GLY A 192 24.88 -15.33 25.87
CA GLY A 192 25.07 -14.45 24.71
C GLY A 192 24.08 -14.73 23.57
N THR A 193 24.06 -13.84 22.57
CA THR A 193 23.30 -14.03 21.33
C THR A 193 24.25 -14.29 20.16
N TYR A 194 23.95 -15.28 19.33
CA TYR A 194 24.67 -15.51 18.08
C TYR A 194 23.80 -15.04 16.92
N ARG A 195 24.28 -14.04 16.17
CA ARG A 195 23.69 -13.64 14.89
C ARG A 195 24.38 -14.47 13.81
N ARG A 196 23.61 -15.19 12.99
CA ARG A 196 24.20 -15.94 11.88
C ARG A 196 24.88 -14.95 10.93
N ASP A 197 26.16 -15.13 10.69
CA ASP A 197 26.83 -14.57 9.52
C ASP A 197 26.29 -15.26 8.27
N SER A 198 26.15 -14.51 7.17
CA SER A 198 25.78 -15.05 5.87
C SER A 198 26.75 -16.18 5.52
N SER A 199 26.22 -17.37 5.20
CA SER A 199 27.04 -18.50 4.78
C SER A 199 28.00 -18.07 3.66
N PRO A 200 29.30 -18.43 3.72
CA PRO A 200 30.20 -18.25 2.59
C PRO A 200 29.63 -18.99 1.36
N VAL A 201 29.83 -18.42 0.17
CA VAL A 201 29.55 -19.11 -1.09
C VAL A 201 30.28 -20.46 -1.04
N GLU A 202 29.55 -21.56 -1.19
CA GLU A 202 30.17 -22.87 -1.40
C GLU A 202 31.02 -22.80 -2.67
N GLU A 203 32.32 -22.59 -2.52
CA GLU A 203 33.27 -22.97 -3.56
C GLU A 203 33.36 -24.49 -3.53
N LEU A 204 32.72 -25.14 -4.51
CA LEU A 204 32.87 -26.57 -4.74
C LEU A 204 34.35 -26.89 -4.81
N SER A 205 34.80 -27.83 -3.98
CA SER A 205 36.18 -28.27 -4.03
C SER A 205 36.45 -28.91 -5.41
N GLN A 206 37.66 -28.80 -5.94
CA GLN A 206 38.03 -29.45 -7.22
C GLN A 206 37.74 -30.97 -7.23
N SER A 207 37.64 -31.60 -6.05
CA SER A 207 37.24 -33.01 -5.92
C SER A 207 35.76 -33.28 -6.22
N ASP A 208 34.90 -32.27 -6.03
CA ASP A 208 33.46 -32.35 -6.32
C ASP A 208 33.18 -32.10 -7.82
N GLU A 209 33.99 -31.27 -8.50
CA GLU A 209 33.89 -31.07 -9.96
C GLU A 209 34.25 -32.32 -10.78
N GLU A 210 35.24 -33.11 -10.34
CA GLU A 210 35.63 -34.35 -11.03
C GLU A 210 34.55 -35.45 -10.91
N ARG A 211 33.81 -35.50 -9.80
CA ARG A 211 32.66 -36.40 -9.62
C ARG A 211 31.49 -36.05 -10.55
N PHE A 212 31.24 -34.76 -10.78
CA PHE A 212 30.18 -34.33 -11.71
C PHE A 212 30.53 -34.62 -13.18
N ARG A 213 31.81 -34.57 -13.59
CA ARG A 213 32.21 -34.89 -14.98
C ARG A 213 32.21 -36.38 -15.30
N ALA A 214 32.32 -37.26 -14.31
CA ALA A 214 32.27 -38.71 -14.52
C ALA A 214 30.83 -39.24 -14.73
N ASP A 215 29.81 -38.49 -14.30
CA ASP A 215 28.39 -38.84 -14.45
C ASP A 215 27.75 -38.29 -15.75
N GLU A 216 28.49 -37.52 -16.55
CA GLU A 216 28.05 -36.99 -17.85
C GLU A 216 28.77 -37.61 -19.08
N SER A 217 29.53 -38.71 -18.91
CA SER A 217 30.17 -39.46 -20.01
C SER A 217 29.58 -40.85 -20.23
#